data_AF-A0A433VKT6-F1
#
_entry.id   AF-A0A433VKT6-F1
#
_cell.length_a   1.000
_cell.length_b   1.000
_cell.length_c   1.000
_cell.angle_alpha   90.00
_cell.angle_beta   90.00
_cell.angle_gamma   90.00
#
_symmetry.space_group_name_H-M   'P 1'
#
loop_
_entity.id
_entity.type
_entity.pdbx_description
1 polymer ?
#
loop_
_entity_poly.entity_id
_entity_poly.type
_entity_poly.pdbx_seq_one_letter_code
_entity_poly.pdbx_strand_id
1 'polypeptide(L)'
;MSLASKINNQNLINFLVSKAISILSLLYFVSIPLGWTKTKFETDDVVILFIILLFNSELLEKLVKLVISKDGITLDLNQIKETQDSQQLSIQANQSNIEAVTSIIQRITALEQQIAQNKDEKELIVNSLLSEYELKHLEQLSGNQPFVYTKQRAFEQELRHLRAFGFIENLAGKTISGMAPTGDLRDYVQITQKGIDFLSKKQYNLV
;
A
#
# COMPACT_ATOMS: atom_id res chain seq x y z
N MET A 1 14.26 20.22 -64.15
CA MET A 1 13.42 20.68 -63.02
C MET A 1 12.20 19.78 -62.98
N SER A 2 12.15 18.82 -62.05
CA SER A 2 11.32 17.61 -62.18
C SER A 2 9.84 17.85 -61.84
N LEU A 3 8.96 17.10 -62.51
CA LEU A 3 7.50 17.12 -62.30
C LEU A 3 7.09 16.90 -60.83
N ALA A 4 7.90 16.20 -60.03
CA ALA A 4 7.65 15.95 -58.62
C ALA A 4 7.71 17.22 -57.73
N SER A 5 8.57 18.19 -58.09
CA SER A 5 8.64 19.47 -57.37
C SER A 5 7.40 20.34 -57.59
N LYS A 6 6.77 20.24 -58.77
CA LYS A 6 5.58 21.02 -59.13
C LYS A 6 4.32 20.52 -58.42
N ILE A 7 4.19 19.21 -58.24
CA ILE A 7 3.04 18.56 -57.57
C ILE A 7 3.04 18.86 -56.06
N ASN A 8 4.20 18.80 -55.39
CA ASN A 8 4.30 19.11 -53.97
C ASN A 8 3.97 20.59 -53.67
N ASN A 9 4.43 21.49 -54.55
CA ASN A 9 4.14 22.92 -54.40
C ASN A 9 2.65 23.24 -54.63
N GLN A 10 1.97 22.56 -55.56
CA GLN A 10 0.53 22.72 -55.75
C GLN A 10 -0.29 22.25 -54.54
N ASN A 11 0.09 21.15 -53.89
CA ASN A 11 -0.61 20.68 -52.69
C ASN A 11 -0.42 21.63 -51.50
N LEU A 12 0.78 22.18 -51.31
CA LEU A 12 1.04 23.22 -50.31
C LEU A 12 0.29 24.53 -50.60
N ILE A 13 0.23 24.96 -51.85
CA ILE A 13 -0.51 26.16 -52.25
C ILE A 13 -2.01 25.94 -52.03
N ASN A 14 -2.57 24.79 -52.41
CA ASN A 14 -3.99 24.49 -52.18
C ASN A 14 -4.33 24.43 -50.69
N PHE A 15 -3.42 23.90 -49.86
CA PHE A 15 -3.57 23.88 -48.40
C PHE A 15 -3.53 25.29 -47.79
N LEU A 16 -2.57 26.12 -48.21
CA LEU A 16 -2.46 27.51 -47.75
C LEU A 16 -3.63 28.37 -48.22
N VAL A 17 -4.08 28.20 -49.47
CA VAL A 17 -5.25 28.90 -50.03
C VAL A 17 -6.51 28.47 -49.30
N SER A 18 -6.70 27.18 -49.03
CA SER A 18 -7.83 26.69 -48.22
C SER A 18 -7.84 27.31 -46.82
N LYS A 19 -6.69 27.36 -46.14
CA LYS A 19 -6.60 27.99 -44.81
C LYS A 19 -6.83 29.50 -44.86
N ALA A 20 -6.29 30.19 -45.87
CA ALA A 20 -6.49 31.62 -46.05
C ALA A 20 -7.96 31.97 -46.31
N ILE A 21 -8.66 31.18 -47.13
CA ILE A 21 -10.09 31.33 -47.39
C ILE A 21 -10.89 31.11 -46.11
N SER A 22 -10.62 30.04 -45.36
CA SER A 22 -11.31 29.78 -44.08
C SER A 22 -11.10 30.91 -43.07
N ILE A 23 -9.89 31.45 -42.96
CA ILE A 23 -9.58 32.59 -42.08
C ILE A 23 -10.30 33.86 -42.55
N LEU A 24 -10.30 34.15 -43.85
CA LEU A 24 -11.01 35.32 -44.39
C LEU A 24 -12.53 35.21 -44.18
N SER A 25 -13.11 34.04 -44.40
CA SER A 25 -14.53 33.78 -44.17
C SER A 25 -14.88 33.94 -42.68
N LEU A 26 -14.03 33.43 -41.79
CA LEU A 26 -14.24 33.58 -40.34
C LEU A 26 -14.13 35.05 -39.91
N LEU A 27 -13.16 35.80 -40.46
CA LEU A 27 -13.00 37.23 -40.19
C LEU A 27 -14.19 38.05 -40.71
N TYR A 28 -14.74 37.68 -41.88
CA TYR A 28 -15.97 38.26 -42.42
C TYR A 28 -17.15 38.02 -41.48
N PHE A 29 -17.37 36.79 -41.00
CA PHE A 29 -18.47 36.49 -40.09
C PHE A 29 -18.32 37.14 -38.70
N VAL A 30 -17.10 37.30 -38.18
CA VAL A 30 -16.83 38.02 -36.93
C VAL A 30 -17.05 39.53 -37.07
N SER A 31 -16.88 40.08 -38.28
CA SER A 31 -17.09 41.52 -38.55
C SER A 31 -18.56 41.95 -38.51
N ILE A 32 -19.50 41.02 -38.69
CA ILE A 32 -20.95 41.26 -38.67
C ILE A 32 -21.46 41.67 -37.27
N PRO A 33 -21.25 40.88 -36.19
CA PRO A 33 -21.69 41.28 -34.85
C PRO A 33 -20.93 42.49 -34.29
N LEU A 34 -19.73 42.77 -34.80
CA LEU A 34 -18.95 43.98 -34.47
C LEU A 34 -19.46 45.25 -35.18
N GLY A 35 -20.49 45.13 -36.03
CA GLY A 35 -21.14 46.26 -36.70
C GLY A 35 -20.34 46.86 -37.86
N TRP A 36 -19.31 46.16 -38.35
CA TRP A 36 -18.46 46.64 -39.45
C TRP A 36 -19.11 46.45 -40.82
N THR A 37 -20.14 45.60 -40.92
CA THR A 37 -20.92 45.35 -42.15
C THR A 37 -22.42 45.51 -41.90
N LYS A 38 -23.18 46.02 -42.88
CA LYS A 38 -24.61 46.33 -42.73
C LYS A 38 -25.57 45.15 -42.97
N THR A 39 -25.05 43.94 -43.19
CA THR A 39 -25.84 42.73 -43.42
C THR A 39 -26.33 42.15 -42.09
N LYS A 40 -27.59 41.70 -42.05
CA LYS A 40 -28.15 41.02 -40.88
C LYS A 40 -27.68 39.57 -40.88
N PHE A 41 -27.31 39.06 -39.71
CA PHE A 41 -26.85 37.69 -39.51
C PHE A 41 -28.08 36.76 -39.51
N GLU A 42 -28.26 36.01 -40.60
CA GLU A 42 -29.40 35.09 -40.75
C GLU A 42 -29.01 33.66 -40.34
N THR A 43 -30.00 32.78 -40.15
CA THR A 43 -29.75 31.40 -39.71
C THR A 43 -28.88 30.62 -40.71
N ASP A 44 -28.99 30.95 -41.99
CA ASP A 44 -28.21 30.34 -43.07
C ASP A 44 -26.70 30.68 -42.96
N ASP A 45 -26.38 31.88 -42.47
CA ASP A 45 -25.00 32.32 -42.21
C ASP A 45 -24.34 31.50 -41.09
N VAL A 46 -25.12 31.15 -40.06
CA VAL A 46 -24.65 30.32 -38.93
C VAL A 46 -24.33 28.91 -39.38
N VAL A 47 -25.15 28.35 -40.25
CA VAL A 47 -24.94 27.01 -40.80
C VAL A 47 -23.68 26.98 -41.66
N ILE A 48 -23.47 27.98 -42.51
CA ILE A 48 -22.26 28.11 -43.33
C ILE A 48 -21.01 28.25 -42.45
N LEU A 49 -21.06 29.11 -41.42
CA LEU A 49 -19.97 29.27 -40.46
C LEU A 49 -19.66 27.96 -39.71
N PHE A 50 -20.69 27.24 -39.27
CA PHE A 50 -20.55 25.96 -38.58
C PHE A 50 -19.92 24.89 -39.47
N ILE A 51 -20.33 24.82 -40.74
CA ILE A 51 -19.72 23.90 -41.72
C ILE A 51 -18.26 24.26 -41.96
N ILE A 52 -17.92 25.54 -42.16
CA ILE A 52 -16.53 25.99 -42.35
C ILE A 52 -15.67 25.66 -41.12
N LEU A 53 -16.20 25.88 -39.93
CA LEU A 53 -15.52 25.53 -38.67
C LEU A 53 -15.29 24.02 -38.52
N LEU A 54 -16.27 23.20 -38.92
CA LEU A 54 -16.11 21.75 -38.94
C LEU A 54 -15.03 21.32 -39.94
N PHE A 55 -15.04 21.85 -41.16
CA PHE A 55 -14.03 21.56 -42.19
C PHE A 55 -12.62 22.00 -41.81
N ASN A 56 -12.49 23.07 -41.03
CA ASN A 56 -11.20 23.57 -40.55
C ASN A 56 -10.77 22.93 -39.22
N SER A 57 -11.55 21.98 -38.68
CA SER A 57 -11.26 21.32 -37.43
C SER A 57 -10.93 19.84 -37.65
N GLU A 58 -9.90 19.34 -36.98
CA GLU A 58 -9.59 17.90 -36.87
C GLU A 58 -10.75 17.08 -36.25
N LEU A 59 -11.84 17.73 -35.85
CA LEU A 59 -13.06 17.11 -35.34
C LEU A 59 -13.79 16.26 -36.39
N LEU A 60 -13.71 16.56 -37.69
CA LEU A 60 -14.37 15.75 -38.73
C LEU A 60 -13.88 14.29 -38.75
N GLU A 61 -12.60 14.06 -38.47
CA GLU A 61 -12.02 12.71 -38.42
C GLU A 61 -12.51 11.90 -37.21
N LYS A 62 -13.04 12.57 -36.20
CA LYS A 62 -13.49 12.00 -34.93
C LYS A 62 -15.01 11.91 -34.81
N LEU A 63 -15.73 12.53 -35.74
CA LEU A 63 -17.18 12.62 -35.79
C LEU A 63 -17.80 11.38 -36.44
N VAL A 64 -18.71 10.75 -35.72
CA VAL A 64 -19.41 9.52 -36.14
C VAL A 64 -20.78 9.85 -36.68
N LYS A 65 -21.45 10.81 -36.03
CA LYS A 65 -22.81 11.22 -36.39
C LYS A 65 -23.01 12.69 -36.06
N LEU A 66 -23.46 13.44 -37.05
CA LEU A 66 -23.95 14.81 -36.90
C LEU A 66 -25.46 14.80 -37.16
N VAL A 67 -26.26 15.17 -36.18
CA VAL A 67 -27.72 15.32 -36.35
C VAL A 67 -28.08 16.79 -36.16
N ILE A 68 -28.59 17.40 -37.22
CA ILE A 68 -29.12 18.77 -37.19
C ILE A 68 -30.64 18.66 -37.13
N SER A 69 -31.22 19.14 -36.04
CA SER A 69 -32.67 19.14 -35.81
C SER A 69 -33.16 20.56 -35.55
N LYS A 70 -34.49 20.78 -35.58
CA LYS A 70 -35.09 22.09 -35.31
C LYS A 70 -34.78 22.61 -33.89
N ASP A 71 -34.36 21.71 -32.99
CA ASP A 71 -34.06 22.00 -31.59
C ASP A 71 -32.54 22.12 -31.30
N GLY A 72 -31.67 21.96 -32.32
CA GLY A 72 -30.22 22.13 -32.18
C GLY A 72 -29.37 21.09 -32.92
N ILE A 73 -28.06 21.15 -32.66
CA ILE A 73 -27.02 20.31 -33.28
C ILE A 73 -26.49 19.30 -32.26
N THR A 74 -26.57 18.00 -32.56
CA THR A 74 -26.00 16.92 -31.74
C THR A 74 -24.81 16.27 -32.45
N LEU A 75 -23.69 16.14 -31.74
CA LEU A 75 -22.41 15.60 -32.24
C LEU A 75 -22.05 14.34 -31.45
N ASP A 76 -21.84 13.21 -32.14
CA ASP A 76 -21.39 11.95 -31.55
C ASP A 76 -19.94 11.64 -32.00
N LEU A 77 -19.04 11.36 -31.05
CA LEU A 77 -17.59 11.26 -31.24
C LEU A 77 -17.06 9.87 -30.81
N ASN A 78 -16.43 9.12 -31.73
CA ASN A 78 -16.05 7.71 -31.51
C ASN A 78 -15.01 7.52 -30.39
N GLN A 79 -14.04 8.43 -30.30
CA GLN A 79 -12.88 8.28 -29.39
C GLN A 79 -13.26 8.43 -27.90
N ILE A 80 -14.35 9.13 -27.60
CA ILE A 80 -14.77 9.38 -26.21
C ILE A 80 -15.39 8.11 -25.61
N LYS A 81 -16.11 7.33 -26.43
CA LYS A 81 -16.81 6.13 -25.97
C LYS A 81 -15.85 4.97 -25.67
N GLU A 82 -14.90 4.70 -26.57
CA GLU A 82 -13.91 3.63 -26.36
C GLU A 82 -13.00 3.90 -25.15
N THR A 83 -12.66 5.17 -24.92
CA THR A 83 -11.85 5.57 -23.76
C THR A 83 -12.66 5.43 -22.45
N GLN A 84 -13.96 5.73 -22.47
CA GLN A 84 -14.83 5.56 -21.29
C GLN A 84 -15.06 4.09 -20.95
N ASP A 85 -15.29 3.23 -21.93
CA ASP A 85 -15.55 1.80 -21.71
C ASP A 85 -14.31 1.09 -21.12
N SER A 86 -13.12 1.42 -21.64
CA SER A 86 -11.85 0.89 -21.12
C SER A 86 -11.51 1.42 -19.72
N GLN A 87 -11.81 2.69 -19.45
CA GLN A 87 -11.67 3.26 -18.11
C GLN A 87 -12.62 2.59 -17.12
N GLN A 88 -13.87 2.31 -17.51
CA GLN A 88 -14.85 1.64 -16.64
C GLN A 88 -14.41 0.23 -16.25
N LEU A 89 -13.86 -0.54 -17.20
CA LEU A 89 -13.33 -1.89 -16.92
C LEU A 89 -12.15 -1.86 -15.93
N SER A 90 -11.23 -0.90 -16.09
CA SER A 90 -10.09 -0.77 -15.17
C SER A 90 -10.52 -0.32 -13.77
N ILE A 91 -11.53 0.55 -13.66
CA ILE A 91 -12.09 0.98 -12.38
C ILE A 91 -12.75 -0.19 -11.66
N GLN A 92 -13.54 -1.00 -12.38
CA GLN A 92 -14.19 -2.18 -11.80
C GLN A 92 -13.17 -3.21 -11.29
N ALA A 93 -12.11 -3.46 -12.07
CA ALA A 93 -11.03 -4.34 -11.67
C ALA A 93 -10.29 -3.80 -10.43
N ASN A 94 -10.01 -2.50 -10.39
CA ASN A 94 -9.37 -1.86 -9.23
C ASN A 94 -10.25 -1.91 -7.98
N GLN A 95 -11.56 -1.74 -8.13
CA GLN A 95 -12.50 -1.83 -7.02
C GLN A 95 -12.54 -3.24 -6.43
N SER A 96 -12.58 -4.27 -7.27
CA SER A 96 -12.49 -5.67 -6.82
C SER A 96 -11.16 -5.97 -6.11
N ASN A 97 -10.05 -5.43 -6.62
CA ASN A 97 -8.74 -5.56 -5.97
C ASN A 97 -8.70 -4.87 -4.60
N ILE A 98 -9.32 -3.70 -4.47
CA ILE A 98 -9.40 -2.98 -3.19
C ILE A 98 -10.21 -3.79 -2.18
N GLU A 99 -11.35 -4.34 -2.57
CA GLU A 99 -12.17 -5.21 -1.69
C GLU A 99 -11.39 -6.44 -1.21
N ALA A 100 -10.66 -7.09 -2.12
CA ALA A 100 -9.79 -8.20 -1.78
C ALA A 100 -8.71 -7.80 -0.77
N VAL A 101 -8.02 -6.67 -0.99
CA VAL A 101 -7.01 -6.13 -0.06
C VAL A 101 -7.62 -5.79 1.30
N THR A 102 -8.79 -5.17 1.35
CA THR A 102 -9.48 -4.87 2.61
C THR A 102 -9.77 -6.15 3.41
N SER A 103 -10.23 -7.20 2.74
CA SER A 103 -10.48 -8.50 3.40
C SER A 103 -9.19 -9.15 3.94
N ILE A 104 -8.08 -8.98 3.23
CA ILE A 104 -6.77 -9.47 3.68
C ILE A 104 -6.32 -8.71 4.92
N ILE A 105 -6.45 -7.38 4.94
CA ILE A 105 -6.09 -6.55 6.09
C ILE A 105 -6.90 -6.96 7.32
N GLN A 106 -8.22 -7.15 7.18
CA GLN A 106 -9.07 -7.61 8.28
C GLN A 106 -8.61 -8.95 8.85
N ARG A 107 -8.21 -9.90 7.99
CA ARG A 107 -7.66 -11.19 8.42
C ARG A 107 -6.33 -11.04 9.13
N ILE A 108 -5.43 -10.19 8.63
CA ILE A 108 -4.14 -9.91 9.28
C ILE A 108 -4.38 -9.32 10.67
N THR A 109 -5.24 -8.32 10.80
CA THR A 109 -5.56 -7.72 12.10
C THR A 109 -6.15 -8.73 13.08
N ALA A 110 -7.03 -9.62 12.61
CA ALA A 110 -7.58 -10.69 13.46
C ALA A 110 -6.49 -11.69 13.90
N LEU A 111 -5.57 -12.05 13.01
CA LEU A 111 -4.43 -12.92 13.33
C LEU A 111 -3.48 -12.25 14.32
N GLU A 112 -3.18 -10.97 14.14
CA GLU A 112 -2.35 -10.19 15.08
C GLU A 112 -2.97 -10.17 16.47
N GLN A 113 -4.28 -9.96 16.58
CA GLN A 113 -5.00 -10.03 17.86
C GLN A 113 -4.92 -11.42 18.50
N GLN A 114 -5.10 -12.49 17.71
CA GLN A 114 -4.96 -13.86 18.22
C GLN A 114 -3.53 -14.15 18.68
N ILE A 115 -2.52 -13.66 17.96
CA ILE A 115 -1.11 -13.82 18.35
C ILE A 115 -0.84 -13.07 19.67
N ALA A 116 -1.36 -11.84 19.80
CA ALA A 116 -1.23 -11.06 21.03
C ALA A 116 -1.89 -11.78 22.22
N GLN A 117 -3.13 -12.24 22.07
CA GLN A 117 -3.83 -12.99 23.11
C GLN A 117 -3.09 -14.28 23.51
N ASN A 118 -2.61 -15.05 22.54
CA ASN A 118 -1.81 -16.26 22.80
C ASN A 118 -0.48 -15.95 23.50
N LYS A 119 0.12 -14.77 23.23
CA LYS A 119 1.35 -14.34 23.89
C LYS A 119 1.06 -13.97 25.34
N ASP A 120 0.02 -13.19 25.58
CA ASP A 120 -0.40 -12.76 26.92
C ASP A 120 -0.78 -13.97 27.80
N GLU A 121 -1.50 -14.95 27.24
CA GLU A 121 -1.86 -16.18 27.95
C GLU A 121 -0.62 -17.01 28.32
N LYS A 122 0.33 -17.15 27.39
CA LYS A 122 1.60 -17.83 27.67
C LYS A 122 2.43 -17.09 28.72
N GLU A 123 2.49 -15.76 28.68
CA GLU A 123 3.21 -14.98 29.68
C GLU A 123 2.57 -15.08 31.07
N LEU A 124 1.23 -15.08 31.15
CA LEU A 124 0.49 -15.32 32.39
C LEU A 124 0.77 -16.71 32.97
N ILE A 125 0.77 -17.74 32.14
CA ILE A 125 1.11 -19.10 32.58
C ILE A 125 2.54 -19.10 33.11
N VAL A 126 3.53 -18.59 32.37
CA VAL A 126 4.92 -18.63 32.82
C VAL A 126 5.16 -17.82 34.10
N ASN A 127 4.48 -16.67 34.28
CA ASN A 127 4.53 -15.92 35.52
C ASN A 127 3.89 -16.65 36.72
N SER A 128 2.98 -17.59 36.48
CA SER A 128 2.42 -18.47 37.51
C SER A 128 3.25 -19.74 37.79
N LEU A 129 4.18 -20.09 36.89
CA LEU A 129 4.94 -21.36 36.97
C LEU A 129 6.15 -21.32 37.92
N LEU A 130 6.70 -20.13 38.21
CA LEU A 130 7.83 -19.98 39.12
C LEU A 130 7.40 -19.29 40.41
N SER A 131 7.74 -19.87 41.55
CA SER A 131 7.62 -19.21 42.84
C SER A 131 8.58 -18.01 42.96
N GLU A 132 8.30 -17.12 43.91
CA GLU A 132 9.18 -15.97 44.19
C GLU A 132 10.61 -16.40 44.57
N TYR A 133 10.77 -17.52 45.28
CA TYR A 133 12.06 -18.08 45.65
C TYR A 133 12.85 -18.58 44.43
N GLU A 134 12.19 -19.31 43.53
CA GLU A 134 12.81 -19.81 42.29
C GLU A 134 13.24 -18.67 41.37
N LEU A 135 12.42 -17.63 41.26
CA LEU A 135 12.78 -16.43 40.51
C LEU A 135 14.03 -15.77 41.09
N LYS A 136 14.06 -15.57 42.42
CA LYS A 136 15.22 -14.99 43.10
C LYS A 136 16.47 -15.82 42.87
N HIS A 137 16.35 -17.15 42.87
CA HIS A 137 17.47 -18.03 42.54
C HIS A 137 17.95 -17.85 41.10
N LEU A 138 17.02 -17.71 40.14
CA LEU A 138 17.38 -17.47 38.74
C LEU A 138 18.06 -16.11 38.56
N GLU A 139 17.57 -15.06 39.21
CA GLU A 139 18.18 -13.72 39.19
C GLU A 139 19.60 -13.74 39.79
N GLN A 140 19.79 -14.40 40.93
CA GLN A 140 21.11 -14.54 41.55
C GLN A 140 22.08 -15.34 40.67
N LEU A 141 21.60 -16.36 39.97
CA LEU A 141 22.40 -17.12 38.99
C LEU A 141 22.77 -16.29 37.76
N SER A 142 21.92 -15.35 37.33
CA SER A 142 22.23 -14.45 36.20
C SER A 142 23.29 -13.39 36.52
N GLY A 143 23.54 -13.10 37.80
CA GLY A 143 24.56 -12.13 38.20
C GLY A 143 26.00 -12.62 37.94
N ASN A 144 26.98 -11.86 38.43
CA ASN A 144 28.39 -12.30 38.51
C ASN A 144 28.84 -12.58 39.95
N GLN A 145 27.94 -12.48 40.92
CA GLN A 145 28.27 -12.67 42.33
C GLN A 145 28.19 -14.15 42.73
N PRO A 146 29.04 -14.61 43.67
CA PRO A 146 28.94 -15.95 44.23
C PRO A 146 27.55 -16.24 44.77
N PHE A 147 27.02 -17.43 44.49
CA PHE A 147 25.72 -17.86 45.02
C PHE A 147 25.96 -18.83 46.17
N VAL A 148 26.08 -18.30 47.38
CA VAL A 148 26.22 -19.13 48.58
C VAL A 148 24.88 -19.78 48.94
N TYR A 149 24.84 -21.11 49.04
CA TYR A 149 23.64 -21.85 49.41
C TYR A 149 23.84 -22.71 50.67
N THR A 150 22.72 -23.05 51.30
CA THR A 150 22.62 -24.12 52.30
C THR A 150 21.66 -25.17 51.76
N LYS A 151 22.12 -26.41 51.67
CA LYS A 151 21.36 -27.52 51.10
C LYS A 151 20.16 -27.84 51.97
N GLN A 152 18.97 -27.72 51.38
CA GLN A 152 17.71 -28.08 52.00
C GLN A 152 16.86 -28.81 50.96
N ARG A 153 15.94 -29.67 51.43
CA ARG A 153 15.09 -30.47 50.54
C ARG A 153 14.22 -29.60 49.63
N ALA A 154 13.66 -28.52 50.15
CA ALA A 154 12.88 -27.56 49.38
C ALA A 154 13.74 -26.89 48.28
N PHE A 155 14.93 -26.40 48.65
CA PHE A 155 15.87 -25.81 47.70
C PHE A 155 16.28 -26.79 46.57
N GLU A 156 16.52 -28.06 46.88
CA GLU A 156 16.77 -29.05 45.82
C GLU A 156 15.57 -29.26 44.88
N GLN A 157 14.34 -29.18 45.41
CA GLN A 157 13.12 -29.32 44.62
C GLN A 157 12.96 -28.13 43.67
N GLU A 158 13.17 -26.91 44.17
CA GLU A 158 13.16 -25.66 43.39
C GLU A 158 14.19 -25.72 42.26
N LEU A 159 15.42 -26.15 42.53
CA LEU A 159 16.44 -26.30 41.48
C LEU A 159 16.07 -27.37 40.45
N ARG A 160 15.46 -28.48 40.88
CA ARG A 160 14.98 -29.52 39.95
C ARG A 160 13.86 -29.01 39.07
N HIS A 161 12.98 -28.16 39.62
CA HIS A 161 11.88 -27.54 38.90
C HIS A 161 12.38 -26.53 37.86
N LEU A 162 13.29 -25.63 38.26
CA LEU A 162 14.00 -24.72 37.35
C LEU A 162 14.71 -25.46 36.22
N ARG A 163 15.32 -26.61 36.52
CA ARG A 163 15.96 -27.47 35.51
C ARG A 163 14.93 -28.15 34.60
N ALA A 164 13.79 -28.60 35.13
CA ALA A 164 12.74 -29.24 34.35
C ALA A 164 12.14 -28.28 33.30
N PHE A 165 12.05 -26.99 33.62
CA PHE A 165 11.69 -25.97 32.63
C PHE A 165 12.83 -25.57 31.70
N GLY A 166 14.05 -26.06 31.93
CA GLY A 166 15.23 -25.74 31.14
C GLY A 166 15.73 -24.31 31.36
N PHE A 167 15.48 -23.71 32.52
CA PHE A 167 16.05 -22.39 32.85
C PHE A 167 17.49 -22.51 33.36
N ILE A 168 17.80 -23.61 34.03
CA ILE A 168 19.16 -23.96 34.47
C ILE A 168 19.53 -25.35 33.96
N GLU A 169 20.83 -25.63 33.91
CA GLU A 169 21.37 -26.95 33.60
C GLU A 169 22.51 -27.31 34.56
N ASN A 170 22.75 -28.62 34.73
CA ASN A 170 23.86 -29.06 35.55
C ASN A 170 25.17 -28.92 34.77
N LEU A 171 26.24 -28.54 35.47
CA LEU A 171 27.58 -28.64 34.92
C LEU A 171 27.99 -30.11 34.71
N ALA A 172 28.93 -30.34 33.78
CA ALA A 172 29.38 -31.68 33.44
C ALA A 172 29.86 -32.46 34.68
N GLY A 173 29.29 -33.66 34.89
CA GLY A 173 29.60 -34.51 36.04
C GLY A 173 29.03 -34.03 37.38
N LYS A 174 28.25 -32.95 37.41
CA LYS A 174 27.60 -32.42 38.61
C LYS A 174 26.11 -32.79 38.63
N THR A 175 25.57 -32.96 39.83
CA THR A 175 24.14 -33.20 40.03
C THR A 175 23.65 -32.41 41.24
N ILE A 176 22.38 -31.99 41.19
CA ILE A 176 21.72 -31.30 42.31
C ILE A 176 21.73 -32.16 43.58
N SER A 177 21.47 -33.47 43.45
CA SER A 177 21.52 -34.41 44.59
C SER A 177 22.92 -34.57 45.18
N GLY A 178 23.96 -34.47 44.35
CA GLY A 178 25.36 -34.58 44.74
C GLY A 178 25.98 -33.30 45.30
N MET A 179 25.20 -32.23 45.48
CA MET A 179 25.66 -30.99 46.09
C MET A 179 26.12 -31.19 47.54
N ALA A 180 27.18 -30.47 47.94
CA ALA A 180 27.62 -30.39 49.31
C ALA A 180 26.56 -29.71 50.21
N PRO A 181 26.61 -29.86 51.55
CA PRO A 181 25.67 -29.19 52.45
C PRO A 181 25.69 -27.66 52.34
N THR A 182 26.84 -27.08 51.99
CA THR A 182 27.01 -25.64 51.73
C THR A 182 28.05 -25.46 50.62
N GLY A 183 28.01 -24.34 49.90
CA GLY A 183 28.96 -24.01 48.84
C GLY A 183 28.44 -22.93 47.90
N ASP A 184 29.09 -22.77 46.75
CA ASP A 184 28.58 -21.95 45.65
C ASP A 184 27.74 -22.79 44.69
N LEU A 185 26.51 -22.35 44.38
CA LEU A 185 25.61 -23.04 43.47
C LEU A 185 26.18 -23.08 42.04
N ARG A 186 26.97 -22.07 41.67
CA ARG A 186 27.63 -21.96 40.36
C ARG A 186 28.62 -23.08 40.08
N ASP A 187 29.10 -23.77 41.11
CA ASP A 187 29.99 -24.94 40.95
C ASP A 187 29.24 -26.20 40.47
N TYR A 188 27.91 -26.16 40.45
CA TYR A 188 27.05 -27.30 40.16
C TYR A 188 26.08 -27.07 39.00
N VAL A 189 25.58 -25.84 38.83
CA VAL A 189 24.60 -25.49 37.80
C VAL A 189 24.97 -24.18 37.13
N GLN A 190 24.51 -24.02 35.90
CA GLN A 190 24.59 -22.76 35.16
C GLN A 190 23.21 -22.36 34.62
N ILE A 191 23.01 -21.05 34.47
CA ILE A 191 21.82 -20.52 33.81
C ILE A 191 21.93 -20.76 32.30
N THR A 192 20.82 -21.16 31.67
CA THR A 192 20.75 -21.33 30.22
C THR A 192 20.35 -20.03 29.52
N GLN A 193 20.50 -19.98 28.20
CA GLN A 193 19.99 -18.85 27.40
C GLN A 193 18.49 -18.62 27.62
N LYS A 194 17.70 -19.70 27.74
CA LYS A 194 16.26 -19.62 28.03
C LYS A 194 15.97 -18.93 29.36
N GLY A 195 16.79 -19.20 30.39
CA GLY A 195 16.69 -18.55 31.69
C GLY A 195 16.99 -17.06 31.62
N ILE A 196 18.02 -16.68 30.87
CA ILE A 196 18.39 -15.27 30.64
C ILE A 196 17.27 -14.53 29.90
N ASP A 197 16.78 -15.09 28.79
CA ASP A 197 15.72 -14.47 27.99
C ASP A 197 14.42 -14.27 28.79
N PHE A 198 14.12 -15.22 29.68
CA PHE A 198 12.97 -15.11 30.58
C PHE A 198 13.11 -13.93 31.54
N LEU A 199 14.27 -13.77 32.18
CA LEU A 199 14.53 -12.65 33.09
C LEU A 199 14.47 -11.30 32.37
N SER A 200 15.02 -11.20 31.15
CA SER A 200 15.00 -9.96 30.36
C SER A 200 13.58 -9.53 29.97
N LYS A 201 12.71 -10.48 29.57
CA LYS A 201 11.31 -10.18 29.25
C LYS A 201 10.54 -9.70 30.48
N LYS A 202 10.81 -10.27 31.65
CA LYS A 202 10.17 -9.87 32.90
C LYS A 202 10.56 -8.46 33.34
N GLN A 203 11.85 -8.10 33.23
CA GLN A 203 12.33 -6.75 33.54
C GLN A 203 11.69 -5.68 32.63
N TYR A 204 11.43 -6.01 31.36
CA TYR A 204 10.75 -5.09 30.43
C TYR A 204 9.29 -4.84 30.80
N ASN A 205 8.58 -5.83 31.37
CA ASN A 205 7.17 -5.70 31.76
C ASN A 205 6.96 -5.02 33.13
N LEU A 206 8.04 -4.65 33.85
CA LEU A 206 8.00 -3.97 35.15
C LEU A 206 8.36 -2.47 35.07
N VAL A 207 8.66 -1.95 33.88
CA VAL A 207 8.92 -0.53 33.57
C VAL A 207 7.73 0.05 32.83
#